data_AF-A0A6N3H7A6-F1
#
_entry.id   AF-A0A6N3H7A6-F1
#
_cell.length_a   1.000
_cell.length_b   1.000
_cell.length_c   1.000
_cell.angle_alpha   90.00
_cell.angle_beta   90.00
_cell.angle_gamma   90.00
#
_symmetry.space_group_name_H-M   'P 1'
#
loop_
_entity.id
_entity.type
_entity.pdbx_description
1 polymer ?
#
loop_
_entity_poly.entity_id
_entity_poly.type
_entity_poly.pdbx_seq_one_letter_code
_entity_poly.pdbx_strand_id
1 'polypeptide(L)' 'MINSENSSNKITVLYIDFDRFKSINDTYGHDVGDEVLIEISKRLAITNNKDNILARLGGMNLY' A
#
# COMPACT_ATOMS: atom_id res chain seq x y z
N MET A 1 -11.29 43.13 8.55
CA MET A 1 -10.28 42.06 8.61
C MET A 1 -10.99 40.75 8.32
N ILE A 2 -10.76 40.16 7.16
CA ILE A 2 -11.25 38.81 6.85
C ILE A 2 -10.17 37.87 7.37
N ASN A 3 -10.46 37.13 8.45
CA ASN A 3 -9.60 36.05 8.89
C ASN A 3 -9.72 34.92 7.86
N SER A 4 -8.72 34.79 7.00
CA SER A 4 -8.54 33.61 6.16
C SER A 4 -7.87 32.55 7.02
N GLU A 5 -8.66 31.62 7.57
CA GLU A 5 -8.13 30.41 8.19
C GLU A 5 -7.49 29.55 7.08
N ASN A 6 -6.20 29.74 6.85
CA ASN A 6 -5.39 28.86 6.01
C ASN A 6 -5.19 27.53 6.76
N SER A 7 -6.20 26.67 6.71
CA SER A 7 -6.10 25.27 7.11
C SER A 7 -5.18 24.55 6.13
N SER A 8 -3.87 24.62 6.36
CA SER A 8 -2.86 23.90 5.57
C SER A 8 -3.03 22.41 5.82
N ASN A 9 -3.89 21.76 5.04
CA ASN A 9 -4.06 20.30 5.06
C ASN A 9 -2.76 19.67 4.57
N LYS A 10 -1.98 19.11 5.51
CA LYS A 10 -0.77 18.37 5.22
C LYS A 10 -1.14 16.96 4.77
N ILE A 11 -0.57 16.51 3.67
CA ILE A 11 -0.69 15.14 3.17
C ILE A 11 0.65 14.44 3.41
N THR A 12 0.61 13.21 3.89
CA THR A 12 1.78 12.33 3.96
C THR A 12 1.53 11.15 3.02
N VAL A 13 2.52 10.83 2.19
CA VAL A 13 2.48 9.67 1.29
C VAL A 13 3.47 8.63 1.80
N LEU A 14 3.00 7.41 1.97
CA LEU A 14 3.82 6.25 2.30
C LEU A 14 3.88 5.33 1.07
N TYR A 15 5.09 5.10 0.57
CA TYR A 15 5.34 4.15 -0.51
C TYR A 15 6.04 2.91 0.07
N ILE A 16 5.45 1.73 -0.13
CA ILE A 16 5.96 0.46 0.39
C ILE A 16 6.26 -0.44 -0.80
N ASP A 17 7.48 -0.95 -0.85
CA ASP A 17 7.89 -2.01 -1.77
C ASP A 17 8.26 -3.26 -0.96
N PHE A 18 7.86 -4.44 -1.46
CA PHE A 18 8.15 -5.71 -0.81
C PHE A 18 9.43 -6.28 -1.41
N ASP A 19 10.56 -5.91 -0.80
CA ASP A 19 11.86 -6.48 -1.16
C ASP A 19 11.79 -8.01 -1.21
N ARG A 20 12.31 -8.58 -2.31
CA ARG A 20 12.34 -10.03 -2.56
C ARG A 20 10.98 -10.72 -2.71
N PHE A 21 9.90 -9.98 -2.96
CA PHE A 21 8.61 -10.60 -3.27
C PHE A 21 8.70 -11.58 -4.47
N LYS A 22 9.59 -11.30 -5.44
CA LYS A 22 9.92 -12.25 -6.52
C LYS A 22 10.40 -13.61 -6.01
N SER A 23 11.22 -13.65 -4.95
CA SER A 23 11.70 -14.91 -4.38
C SER A 23 10.58 -15.74 -3.78
N ILE A 24 9.51 -15.11 -3.27
CA ILE A 24 8.30 -15.81 -2.81
C ILE A 24 7.62 -16.47 -4.00
N ASN A 25 7.37 -15.71 -5.07
CA ASN A 25 6.76 -16.25 -6.30
C ASN A 25 7.60 -17.38 -6.91
N ASP A 26 8.91 -17.19 -7.00
CA ASP A 26 9.82 -18.16 -7.62
C ASP A 26 9.94 -19.46 -6.77
N THR A 27 9.75 -19.37 -5.45
CA THR A 27 9.86 -20.54 -4.53
C THR A 27 8.53 -21.27 -4.33
N TYR A 28 7.42 -20.53 -4.24
CA TYR A 28 6.12 -21.05 -3.81
C TYR A 28 5.02 -20.91 -4.87
N GLY A 29 5.30 -20.27 -6.00
CA GLY A 29 4.33 -20.01 -7.06
C GLY A 29 3.56 -18.70 -6.86
N HIS A 30 2.94 -18.26 -7.96
CA HIS A 30 2.19 -17.00 -7.99
C HIS A 30 0.94 -17.01 -7.11
N ASP A 31 0.25 -18.15 -6.99
CA ASP A 31 -0.93 -18.27 -6.14
C ASP A 31 -0.61 -17.95 -4.66
N VAL A 32 0.53 -18.44 -4.17
CA VAL A 32 1.02 -18.13 -2.81
C VAL A 32 1.45 -16.67 -2.72
N GLY A 33 2.05 -16.12 -3.77
CA GLY A 33 2.34 -14.69 -3.86
C GLY A 33 1.07 -13.83 -3.69
N ASP A 34 -0.01 -14.19 -4.38
CA ASP A 34 -1.29 -13.48 -4.29
C ASP A 34 -1.89 -13.55 -2.89
N GLU A 35 -1.82 -14.71 -2.22
CA GLU A 35 -2.23 -14.84 -0.83
C GLU A 35 -1.43 -13.92 0.10
N VAL A 36 -0.11 -13.82 -0.11
CA VAL A 36 0.76 -12.91 0.64
C VAL A 36 0.36 -11.44 0.41
N LEU A 37 0.08 -11.03 -0.82
CA LEU A 37 -0.38 -9.66 -1.14
C LEU A 37 -1.73 -9.34 -0.48
N ILE A 38 -2.65 -10.30 -0.47
CA ILE A 38 -3.94 -10.17 0.21
C ILE A 38 -3.73 -9.94 1.71
N GLU A 39 -2.87 -10.75 2.34
CA GLU A 39 -2.60 -10.68 3.77
C GLU A 39 -1.90 -9.36 4.15
N ILE A 40 -0.92 -8.93 3.37
CA ILE A 40 -0.30 -7.60 3.48
C ILE A 40 -1.36 -6.50 3.43
N SER A 41 -2.26 -6.54 2.43
CA SER A 41 -3.26 -5.48 2.24
C SER A 41 -4.21 -5.42 3.44
N LYS A 42 -4.60 -6.57 4.00
CA LYS A 42 -5.40 -6.63 5.23
C LYS A 42 -4.67 -5.98 6.40
N ARG A 43 -3.38 -6.27 6.58
CA ARG A 43 -2.56 -5.70 7.67
C ARG A 43 -2.40 -4.19 7.55
N LEU A 44 -2.19 -3.69 6.33
CA LEU A 44 -2.11 -2.25 6.06
C LEU A 44 -3.48 -1.57 6.23
N ALA A 45 -4.58 -2.26 5.92
CA ALA A 45 -5.92 -1.73 6.11
C ALA A 45 -6.32 -1.57 7.59
N ILE A 46 -5.68 -2.29 8.53
CA ILE A 46 -5.97 -2.17 9.97
C ILE A 46 -5.60 -0.79 10.53
N THR A 47 -4.67 -0.07 9.90
CA THR A 47 -4.30 1.31 10.30
C THR A 47 -5.12 2.39 9.57
N ASN A 48 -6.09 1.98 8.76
CA ASN A 48 -6.85 2.87 7.90
C ASN A 48 -8.05 3.47 8.66
N ASN A 49 -7.82 4.63 9.32
CA ASN A 49 -8.92 5.50 9.74
C ASN A 49 -9.63 6.09 8.51
N LYS A 50 -10.86 6.64 8.68
CA LYS A 50 -11.71 7.16 7.59
C LYS A 50 -11.04 8.17 6.64
N ASP A 51 -9.94 8.79 7.08
CA ASP A 51 -9.21 9.82 6.34
C ASP A 51 -7.97 9.29 5.59
N ASN A 52 -7.66 8.00 5.71
CA ASN A 52 -6.49 7.39 5.07
C ASN A 52 -6.89 6.64 3.79
N ILE A 53 -6.09 6.83 2.73
CA ILE A 53 -6.25 6.14 1.45
C ILE A 53 -5.15 5.10 1.32
N LEU A 54 -5.55 3.84 1.14
CA LEU A 54 -4.65 2.75 0.76
C LEU A 54 -4.90 2.39 -0.70
N ALA A 55 -3.85 2.39 -1.51
CA ALA A 55 -3.91 2.01 -2.91
C ALA A 55 -2.76 1.05 -3.24
N ARG A 56 -3.05 0.01 -4.05
CA ARG A 56 -2.01 -0.83 -4.64
C ARG A 56 -1.41 -0.08 -5.84
N LEU A 57 -0.15 0.30 -5.72
CA LEU A 57 0.59 0.92 -6.83
C LEU A 57 1.40 -0.17 -7.56
N GLY A 58 0.89 -0.63 -8.70
CA GLY A 58 1.60 -1.54 -9.60
C GLY A 58 1.18 -3.02 -9.58
N GLY A 59 1.69 -3.75 -10.57
CA GLY A 59 1.64 -5.21 -10.70
C GLY A 59 2.95 -5.65 -11.36
N MET A 60 3.80 -6.37 -10.64
CA MET A 60 5.03 -6.92 -11.22
C MET A 60 4.65 -8.09 -12.12
N ASN A 61 4.18 -7.77 -13.33
CA ASN A 61 4.14 -8.72 -14.42
C ASN A 61 5.53 -8.75 -15.05
N LEU A 62 6.40 -9.60 -14.52
CA LEU A 62 7.57 -10.07 -15.27
C LEU A 62 7.28 -11.52 -15.61
N TYR A 63 6.86 -11.72 -16.86
CA TYR A 63 6.96 -13.01 -17.55
C TYR A 63 8.41 -13.50 -17.56
#